data_AF-A0AA45G523-F1
#
_entry.id   AF-A0AA45G523-F1
#
_cell.length_a   1.000
_cell.length_b   1.000
_cell.length_c   1.000
_cell.angle_alpha   90.00
_cell.angle_beta   90.00
_cell.angle_gamma   90.00
#
_symmetry.space_group_name_H-M   'P 1'
#
loop_
_entity.id
_entity.type
_entity.pdbx_description
1 polymer ?
#
loop_
_entity_poly.entity_id
_entity_poly.type
_entity_poly.pdbx_seq_one_letter_code
_entity_poly.pdbx_strand_id
1 'polypeptide(L)'
;MSWNTALGIITHTTPAELGLSGPLTSFDLIGPGQTGIVQVGPHLVVVTAATGSAVIKELGARLGRQTFVVAISAATSTYLVEAAGPVSRLRLEQNGEIVDEQGKPLPAEARLADGDSDEDAYLAVFSDLLGFDFRTLVTAPLTVVDLSTVGAAAAPAYPSAPAYPSPPGYPAASGYPAASAYPAAMPPTVPQPVPSAPPRNLALPDGAVLDRQTKWLRLEMRNDGLVPPGSDETAIVDLFHRRMQSFVTHIRSGYIARDLRQAGIRKFQAIEVVVLGSDEPAPLLLEAIDHVNNELLDEKIMASYQRLTA
;
A
#
# COMPACT_ATOMS: atom_id res chain seq x y z
N MET A 1 -4.65 -10.26 12.03
CA MET A 1 -3.47 -9.92 11.21
C MET A 1 -3.87 -8.75 10.36
N SER A 2 -3.12 -7.66 10.35
CA SER A 2 -3.42 -6.50 9.51
C SER A 2 -2.84 -6.72 8.11
N TRP A 3 -3.69 -6.66 7.08
CA TRP A 3 -3.28 -6.89 5.70
C TRP A 3 -2.70 -5.61 5.09
N ASN A 4 -1.50 -5.69 4.50
CA ASN A 4 -0.84 -4.58 3.79
C ASN A 4 -0.39 -5.06 2.40
N THR A 5 -1.35 -5.54 1.62
CA THR A 5 -1.13 -6.38 0.43
C THR A 5 -1.99 -5.87 -0.72
N ALA A 6 -1.44 -5.92 -1.93
CA ALA A 6 -2.20 -5.82 -3.16
C ALA A 6 -2.34 -7.22 -3.78
N LEU A 7 -3.57 -7.59 -4.05
CA LEU A 7 -3.98 -8.84 -4.69
C LEU A 7 -4.43 -8.53 -6.11
N GLY A 8 -3.76 -9.13 -7.08
CA GLY A 8 -3.99 -8.96 -8.50
C GLY A 8 -4.55 -10.21 -9.14
N ILE A 9 -5.53 -10.06 -10.03
CA ILE A 9 -6.03 -11.12 -10.90
C ILE A 9 -5.79 -10.69 -12.34
N ILE A 10 -4.97 -11.44 -13.09
CA ILE A 10 -4.81 -11.27 -14.53
C ILE A 10 -5.57 -12.41 -15.21
N THR A 11 -6.61 -12.05 -15.97
CA THR A 11 -7.53 -13.05 -16.50
C THR A 11 -6.91 -13.89 -17.62
N HIS A 12 -7.26 -15.18 -17.70
CA HIS A 12 -6.85 -16.08 -18.78
C HIS A 12 -5.35 -16.03 -19.09
N THR A 13 -4.55 -16.13 -18.03
CA THR A 13 -3.09 -15.97 -18.09
C THR A 13 -2.44 -17.11 -17.32
N THR A 14 -1.35 -17.62 -17.87
CA THR A 14 -0.50 -18.65 -17.27
C THR A 14 0.88 -18.08 -16.89
N PRO A 15 1.60 -18.65 -15.90
CA PRO A 15 2.96 -18.20 -15.55
C PRO A 15 3.94 -18.26 -16.73
N ALA A 16 3.73 -19.23 -17.64
CA ALA A 16 4.56 -19.41 -18.83
C ALA A 16 4.49 -18.22 -19.80
N GLU A 17 3.33 -17.57 -19.92
CA GLU A 17 3.16 -16.36 -20.76
C GLU A 17 3.98 -15.17 -20.25
N LEU A 18 4.32 -15.16 -18.97
CA LEU A 18 5.18 -14.17 -18.34
C LEU A 18 6.66 -14.61 -18.27
N GLY A 19 6.99 -15.79 -18.81
CA GLY A 19 8.34 -16.36 -18.73
C GLY A 19 8.79 -16.65 -17.30
N LEU A 20 7.84 -16.86 -16.38
CA LEU A 20 8.14 -17.01 -14.97
C LEU A 20 8.58 -18.44 -14.65
N SER A 21 9.72 -18.53 -13.98
CA SER A 21 10.17 -19.73 -13.28
C SER A 21 10.78 -19.28 -11.96
N GLY A 22 10.46 -19.96 -10.87
CA GLY A 22 10.92 -19.57 -9.54
C GLY A 22 10.68 -20.66 -8.50
N PRO A 23 11.29 -20.53 -7.31
CA PRO A 23 11.03 -21.44 -6.21
C PRO A 23 9.60 -21.27 -5.69
N LEU A 24 9.02 -22.38 -5.23
CA LEU A 24 7.73 -22.36 -4.54
C LEU A 24 7.91 -21.96 -3.07
N THR A 25 7.03 -21.13 -2.55
CA THR A 25 6.91 -20.67 -1.16
C THR A 25 5.44 -20.70 -0.70
N SER A 26 5.17 -20.44 0.58
CA SER A 26 3.81 -20.15 1.07
C SER A 26 3.52 -18.65 1.10
N PHE A 27 2.23 -18.29 1.08
CA PHE A 27 1.76 -16.91 1.05
C PHE A 27 2.35 -16.05 2.17
N ASP A 28 2.41 -16.61 3.37
CA ASP A 28 2.83 -15.95 4.59
C ASP A 28 4.33 -15.60 4.61
N LEU A 29 5.10 -16.10 3.64
CA LEU A 29 6.55 -15.93 3.53
C LEU A 29 6.96 -14.90 2.48
N ILE A 30 6.02 -14.19 1.84
CA ILE A 30 6.34 -13.12 0.88
C ILE A 30 6.84 -11.89 1.66
N GLY A 31 8.15 -11.65 1.59
CA GLY A 31 8.80 -10.50 2.21
C GLY A 31 8.58 -9.18 1.47
N PRO A 32 8.96 -8.04 2.08
CA PRO A 32 8.93 -6.73 1.42
C PRO A 32 9.70 -6.75 0.09
N GLY A 33 9.10 -6.20 -0.96
CA GLY A 33 9.70 -6.15 -2.30
C GLY A 33 9.62 -7.47 -3.08
N GLN A 34 9.11 -8.55 -2.47
CA GLN A 34 8.85 -9.80 -3.19
C GLN A 34 7.45 -9.80 -3.80
N THR A 35 7.27 -10.60 -4.85
CA THR A 35 5.97 -10.87 -5.43
C THR A 35 5.74 -12.36 -5.50
N GLY A 36 4.64 -12.81 -4.90
CA GLY A 36 4.15 -14.18 -5.05
C GLY A 36 3.22 -14.28 -6.24
N ILE A 37 3.34 -15.35 -7.02
CA ILE A 37 2.47 -15.63 -8.15
C ILE A 37 1.95 -17.06 -8.05
N VAL A 38 0.65 -17.24 -8.24
CA VAL A 38 0.02 -18.56 -8.23
C VAL A 38 -1.02 -18.65 -9.35
N GLN A 39 -1.08 -19.82 -9.97
CA GLN A 39 -2.14 -20.15 -10.92
C GLN A 39 -3.40 -20.57 -10.14
N VAL A 40 -4.52 -19.91 -10.40
CA VAL A 40 -5.83 -20.30 -9.84
C VAL A 40 -6.83 -20.45 -10.97
N GLY A 41 -7.20 -21.70 -11.27
CA GLY A 41 -8.04 -22.00 -12.43
C GLY A 41 -7.42 -21.43 -13.72
N PRO A 42 -8.15 -20.63 -14.51
CA PRO A 42 -7.62 -20.00 -15.72
C PRO A 42 -6.91 -18.65 -15.45
N HIS A 43 -6.83 -18.20 -14.19
CA HIS A 43 -6.33 -16.88 -13.83
C HIS A 43 -4.95 -16.95 -13.19
N LEU A 44 -4.16 -15.91 -13.43
CA LEU A 44 -2.93 -15.69 -12.69
C LEU A 44 -3.21 -14.75 -11.53
N VAL A 45 -2.93 -15.20 -10.30
CA VAL A 45 -3.01 -14.37 -9.12
C VAL A 45 -1.63 -13.85 -8.76
N VAL A 46 -1.53 -12.55 -8.55
CA VAL A 46 -0.30 -11.85 -8.19
C VAL A 46 -0.48 -11.23 -6.80
N VAL A 47 0.46 -11.48 -5.91
CA VAL A 47 0.44 -11.00 -4.53
C VAL A 47 1.69 -10.16 -4.31
N THR A 48 1.51 -8.91 -3.90
CA THR A 48 2.62 -7.98 -3.62
C THR A 48 2.26 -7.11 -2.41
N ALA A 49 3.23 -6.35 -1.89
CA ALA A 49 2.94 -5.27 -0.95
C ALA A 49 1.93 -4.28 -1.55
N ALA A 50 1.11 -3.61 -0.72
CA ALA A 50 0.04 -2.70 -1.18
C ALA A 50 0.50 -1.64 -2.19
N THR A 51 1.75 -1.17 -2.09
CA THR A 51 2.37 -0.21 -3.01
C THR A 51 2.65 -0.76 -4.42
N GLY A 52 2.59 -2.09 -4.60
CA GLY A 52 2.88 -2.78 -5.86
C GLY A 52 1.72 -2.88 -6.86
N SER A 53 0.58 -2.23 -6.61
CA SER A 53 -0.60 -2.28 -7.48
C SER A 53 -0.32 -1.86 -8.93
N ALA A 54 0.60 -0.90 -9.12
CA ALA A 54 1.01 -0.44 -10.46
C ALA A 54 1.62 -1.57 -11.30
N VAL A 55 2.41 -2.45 -10.68
CA VAL A 55 3.11 -3.53 -11.40
C VAL A 55 2.12 -4.58 -11.90
N ILE A 56 1.10 -4.90 -11.11
CA ILE A 56 0.03 -5.83 -11.51
C ILE A 56 -0.67 -5.30 -12.78
N LYS A 57 -1.00 -4.00 -12.80
CA LYS A 57 -1.65 -3.35 -13.95
C LYS A 57 -0.77 -3.33 -15.18
N GLU A 58 0.52 -3.07 -15.01
CA GLU A 58 1.48 -3.10 -16.11
C GLU A 58 1.56 -4.49 -16.74
N LEU A 59 1.63 -5.56 -15.94
CA LEU A 59 1.64 -6.94 -16.43
C LEU A 59 0.38 -7.26 -17.25
N GLY A 60 -0.80 -6.92 -16.73
CA GLY A 60 -2.04 -7.15 -17.44
C GLY A 60 -2.19 -6.32 -18.71
N ALA A 61 -1.75 -5.06 -18.68
CA ALA A 61 -1.72 -4.18 -19.86
C ALA A 61 -0.79 -4.73 -20.95
N ARG A 62 0.40 -5.22 -20.59
CA ARG A 62 1.36 -5.87 -21.51
C ARG A 62 0.76 -7.10 -22.19
N LEU A 63 -0.05 -7.86 -21.46
CA LEU A 63 -0.74 -9.04 -21.98
C LEU A 63 -2.06 -8.70 -22.70
N GLY A 64 -2.53 -7.45 -22.66
CA GLY A 64 -3.83 -7.06 -23.19
C GLY A 64 -5.00 -7.77 -22.49
N ARG A 65 -4.87 -8.03 -21.19
CA ARG A 65 -5.84 -8.78 -20.39
C ARG A 65 -6.62 -7.89 -19.42
N GLN A 66 -7.81 -8.35 -19.05
CA GLN A 66 -8.52 -7.75 -17.93
C GLN A 66 -7.73 -8.02 -16.66
N THR A 67 -7.52 -6.97 -15.88
CA THR A 67 -6.85 -7.01 -14.60
C THR A 67 -7.79 -6.50 -13.54
N PHE A 68 -7.81 -7.17 -12.40
CA PHE A 68 -8.46 -6.70 -11.19
C PHE A 68 -7.41 -6.57 -10.09
N VAL A 69 -7.44 -5.46 -9.36
CA VAL A 69 -6.57 -5.20 -8.23
C VAL A 69 -7.43 -4.89 -7.03
N VAL A 70 -7.21 -5.64 -5.96
CA VAL A 70 -7.77 -5.35 -4.64
C VAL A 70 -6.59 -5.07 -3.72
N ALA A 71 -6.42 -3.83 -3.28
CA ALA A 71 -5.37 -3.48 -2.33
C ALA A 71 -5.96 -3.16 -0.97
N ILE A 72 -5.37 -3.75 0.05
CA ILE A 72 -5.77 -3.64 1.45
C ILE A 72 -4.56 -3.11 2.20
N SER A 73 -4.70 -1.95 2.82
CA SER A 73 -3.70 -1.32 3.67
C SER A 73 -4.32 -0.99 5.01
N ALA A 74 -4.38 -2.00 5.86
CA ALA A 74 -4.86 -1.92 7.23
C ALA A 74 -4.13 -0.84 8.05
N ALA A 75 -2.82 -0.68 7.83
CA ALA A 75 -2.00 0.31 8.53
C ALA A 75 -2.45 1.75 8.25
N THR A 76 -3.10 2.00 7.11
CA THR A 76 -3.53 3.34 6.70
C THR A 76 -5.04 3.42 6.48
N SER A 77 -5.79 2.38 6.89
CA SER A 77 -7.23 2.21 6.61
C SER A 77 -7.58 2.57 5.17
N THR A 78 -6.77 2.10 4.22
CA THR A 78 -6.92 2.41 2.80
C THR A 78 -7.23 1.14 2.03
N TYR A 79 -8.33 1.17 1.28
CA TYR A 79 -8.84 0.03 0.55
C TYR A 79 -9.13 0.43 -0.89
N LEU A 80 -8.68 -0.38 -1.84
CA LEU A 80 -8.75 -0.10 -3.27
C LEU A 80 -9.38 -1.28 -3.99
N VAL A 81 -10.38 -1.01 -4.82
CA VAL A 81 -10.80 -1.90 -5.91
C VAL A 81 -10.54 -1.19 -7.22
N GLU A 82 -9.73 -1.79 -8.07
CA GLU A 82 -9.42 -1.26 -9.39
C GLU A 82 -9.57 -2.35 -10.45
N ALA A 83 -10.18 -2.02 -11.59
CA ALA A 83 -10.22 -2.87 -12.76
C ALA A 83 -9.62 -2.12 -13.95
N ALA A 84 -8.68 -2.75 -14.65
CA ALA A 84 -8.01 -2.20 -15.82
C ALA A 84 -8.13 -3.17 -17.01
N GLY A 85 -8.43 -2.65 -18.20
CA GLY A 85 -8.63 -3.44 -19.41
C GLY A 85 -9.99 -3.14 -20.07
N PRO A 86 -10.69 -4.15 -20.64
CA PRO A 86 -12.02 -3.98 -21.23
C PRO A 86 -13.06 -3.36 -20.29
N VAL A 87 -12.95 -3.64 -18.98
CA VAL A 87 -13.73 -3.02 -17.91
C VAL A 87 -12.81 -2.10 -17.11
N SER A 88 -13.26 -0.85 -16.95
CA SER A 88 -12.60 0.16 -16.12
C SER A 88 -13.43 0.43 -14.87
N ARG A 89 -12.78 0.32 -13.70
CA ARG A 89 -13.35 0.62 -12.39
C ARG A 89 -12.24 1.16 -11.49
N LEU A 90 -12.55 2.19 -10.72
CA LEU A 90 -11.72 2.63 -9.59
C LEU A 90 -12.65 2.95 -8.42
N ARG A 91 -12.35 2.37 -7.27
CA ARG A 91 -12.92 2.74 -5.97
C ARG A 91 -11.79 2.79 -4.97
N LEU A 92 -11.50 3.98 -4.46
CA LEU A 92 -10.55 4.21 -3.39
C LEU A 92 -11.31 4.67 -2.15
N GLU A 93 -11.17 3.90 -1.08
CA GLU A 93 -11.72 4.20 0.22
C GLU A 93 -10.58 4.46 1.21
N GLN A 94 -10.70 5.52 2.01
CA GLN A 94 -9.71 5.89 3.01
C GLN A 94 -10.42 6.32 4.28
N ASN A 95 -10.10 5.68 5.41
CA ASN A 95 -10.73 5.92 6.71
C ASN A 95 -12.27 5.79 6.68
N GLY A 96 -12.79 4.82 5.92
CA GLY A 96 -14.24 4.61 5.75
C GLY A 96 -14.95 5.62 4.86
N GLU A 97 -14.22 6.54 4.23
CA GLU A 97 -14.76 7.51 3.27
C GLU A 97 -14.30 7.17 1.84
N ILE A 98 -15.22 7.23 0.88
CA ILE A 98 -14.88 7.07 -0.53
C ILE A 98 -14.18 8.35 -1.00
N VAL A 99 -12.88 8.24 -1.31
CA VAL A 99 -12.03 9.34 -1.76
C VAL A 99 -12.02 9.49 -3.28
N ASP A 100 -12.10 8.38 -4.01
CA ASP A 100 -12.19 8.37 -5.48
C ASP A 100 -13.12 7.26 -5.95
N GLU A 101 -13.98 7.58 -6.91
CA GLU A 101 -14.95 6.65 -7.46
C GLU A 101 -15.18 6.92 -8.95
N GLN A 102 -14.82 5.95 -9.79
CA GLN A 102 -14.92 6.05 -11.24
C GLN A 102 -15.40 4.72 -11.83
N GLY A 103 -16.13 4.80 -12.95
CA GLY A 103 -16.68 3.62 -13.61
C GLY A 103 -17.92 3.05 -12.90
N LYS A 104 -18.45 1.95 -13.44
CA LYS A 104 -19.61 1.25 -12.88
C LYS A 104 -19.14 0.27 -11.80
N PRO A 105 -19.83 0.17 -10.65
CA PRO A 105 -19.53 -0.85 -9.65
C PRO A 105 -19.52 -2.26 -10.25
N LEU A 106 -18.53 -3.05 -9.84
CA LEU A 106 -18.45 -4.46 -10.18
C LEU A 106 -19.51 -5.24 -9.39
N PRO A 107 -20.08 -6.34 -9.94
CA PRO A 107 -21.02 -7.18 -9.19
C PRO A 107 -20.46 -7.67 -7.85
N ALA A 108 -19.16 -7.95 -7.79
CA ALA A 108 -18.47 -8.38 -6.57
C ALA A 108 -18.47 -7.31 -5.45
N GLU A 109 -18.56 -6.02 -5.79
CA GLU A 109 -18.60 -4.92 -4.81
C GLU A 109 -19.89 -4.91 -3.97
N ALA A 110 -20.91 -5.72 -4.31
CA ALA A 110 -22.10 -5.89 -3.50
C ALA A 110 -21.79 -6.33 -2.05
N ARG A 111 -20.66 -7.05 -1.85
CA ARG A 111 -20.16 -7.46 -0.53
C ARG A 111 -19.79 -6.32 0.39
N LEU A 112 -19.46 -5.15 -0.18
CA LEU A 112 -19.08 -3.98 0.61
C LEU A 112 -20.27 -3.39 1.39
N ALA A 113 -21.50 -3.77 1.06
CA ALA A 113 -22.70 -3.27 1.74
C ALA A 113 -23.07 -4.04 3.02
N ASP A 114 -22.43 -5.18 3.30
CA ASP A 114 -22.86 -6.11 4.35
C ASP A 114 -22.42 -5.67 5.77
N GLY A 115 -21.64 -4.58 5.90
CA GLY A 115 -21.25 -4.01 7.20
C GLY A 115 -20.20 -4.84 7.96
N ASP A 116 -19.58 -5.81 7.30
CA ASP A 116 -18.40 -6.52 7.79
C ASP A 116 -17.19 -5.56 7.88
N SER A 117 -16.13 -5.99 8.58
CA SER A 117 -14.89 -5.22 8.63
C SER A 117 -14.41 -4.91 7.21
N ASP A 118 -13.94 -3.67 6.98
CA ASP A 118 -13.49 -3.22 5.65
C ASP A 118 -12.46 -4.19 5.04
N GLU A 119 -11.60 -4.82 5.86
CA GLU A 119 -10.65 -5.83 5.40
C GLU A 119 -11.35 -7.10 4.85
N ASP A 120 -12.25 -7.70 5.62
CA ASP A 120 -12.93 -8.94 5.24
C ASP A 120 -13.84 -8.72 4.02
N ALA A 121 -14.50 -7.56 3.94
CA ALA A 121 -15.35 -7.21 2.82
C ALA A 121 -14.54 -7.13 1.51
N TYR A 122 -13.35 -6.52 1.53
CA TYR A 122 -12.48 -6.45 0.35
C TYR A 122 -11.87 -7.80 -0.03
N LEU A 123 -11.56 -8.67 0.95
CA LEU A 123 -11.17 -10.05 0.68
C LEU A 123 -12.32 -10.87 0.06
N ALA A 124 -13.56 -10.60 0.46
CA ALA A 124 -14.74 -11.19 -0.16
C ALA A 124 -14.93 -10.71 -1.60
N VAL A 125 -14.75 -9.41 -1.87
CA VAL A 125 -14.73 -8.86 -3.24
C VAL A 125 -13.69 -9.58 -4.09
N PHE A 126 -12.46 -9.75 -3.58
CA PHE A 126 -11.41 -10.47 -4.29
C PHE A 126 -11.80 -11.93 -4.59
N SER A 127 -12.37 -12.63 -3.61
CA SER A 127 -12.81 -14.02 -3.76
C SER A 127 -13.91 -14.17 -4.82
N ASP A 128 -14.89 -13.26 -4.80
CA ASP A 128 -15.99 -13.23 -5.77
C ASP A 128 -15.47 -12.90 -7.20
N LEU A 129 -14.50 -11.99 -7.33
CA LEU A 129 -13.85 -11.69 -8.62
C LEU A 129 -13.04 -12.88 -9.15
N LEU A 130 -12.39 -13.63 -8.27
CA LEU A 130 -11.59 -14.80 -8.62
C LEU A 130 -12.46 -16.03 -8.92
N GLY A 131 -13.67 -16.08 -8.35
CA GLY A 131 -14.51 -17.27 -8.34
C GLY A 131 -13.92 -18.39 -7.48
N PHE A 132 -13.07 -18.05 -6.51
CA PHE A 132 -12.33 -18.98 -5.66
C PHE A 132 -12.12 -18.37 -4.27
N ASP A 133 -12.22 -19.18 -3.23
CA ASP A 133 -12.09 -18.71 -1.84
C ASP A 133 -10.64 -18.29 -1.54
N PHE A 134 -10.46 -17.05 -1.09
CA PHE A 134 -9.15 -16.51 -0.71
C PHE A 134 -8.45 -17.35 0.37
N ARG A 135 -9.19 -17.95 1.32
CA ARG A 135 -8.54 -18.78 2.35
C ARG A 135 -7.81 -19.98 1.77
N THR A 136 -8.31 -20.52 0.67
CA THR A 136 -7.65 -21.61 -0.05
C THR A 136 -6.39 -21.12 -0.78
N LEU A 137 -6.37 -19.87 -1.25
CA LEU A 137 -5.20 -19.23 -1.84
C LEU A 137 -4.03 -19.11 -0.85
N VAL A 138 -4.31 -18.72 0.40
CA VAL A 138 -3.27 -18.53 1.45
C VAL A 138 -2.52 -19.84 1.72
N THR A 139 -3.21 -20.97 1.60
CA THR A 139 -2.61 -22.31 1.76
C THR A 139 -1.97 -22.88 0.50
N ALA A 140 -2.12 -22.21 -0.65
CA ALA A 140 -1.58 -22.70 -1.91
C ALA A 140 -0.08 -22.36 -2.05
N PRO A 141 0.72 -23.25 -2.64
CA PRO A 141 2.11 -22.95 -2.96
C PRO A 141 2.17 -21.84 -4.02
N LEU A 142 2.91 -20.77 -3.73
CA LEU A 142 3.15 -19.63 -4.60
C LEU A 142 4.56 -19.69 -5.17
N THR A 143 4.72 -19.35 -6.43
CA THR A 143 6.05 -19.10 -7.00
C THR A 143 6.49 -17.69 -6.63
N VAL A 144 7.61 -17.53 -5.93
CA VAL A 144 8.18 -16.19 -5.69
C VAL A 144 8.98 -15.79 -6.91
N VAL A 145 8.68 -14.61 -7.43
CA VAL A 145 9.45 -14.00 -8.51
C VAL A 145 9.88 -12.60 -8.11
N ASP A 146 11.06 -12.21 -8.61
CA ASP A 146 11.44 -10.82 -8.65
C ASP A 146 10.83 -10.20 -9.91
N LEU A 147 9.80 -9.35 -9.73
CA LEU A 147 9.12 -8.72 -10.87
C LEU A 147 10.04 -7.83 -11.72
N SER A 148 11.17 -7.35 -11.18
CA SER A 148 12.16 -6.61 -11.97
C SER A 148 12.78 -7.47 -13.09
N THR A 149 12.71 -8.79 -12.96
CA THR A 149 13.23 -9.75 -13.94
C THR A 149 12.20 -10.13 -15.02
N VAL A 150 10.92 -9.75 -14.85
CA VAL A 150 9.80 -10.11 -15.75
C VAL A 150 9.74 -9.21 -17.01
N GLY A 151 10.76 -8.37 -17.19
CA GLY A 151 10.90 -7.42 -18.29
C GLY A 151 11.46 -7.98 -19.61
N ALA A 152 11.98 -9.21 -19.67
CA ALA A 152 12.80 -9.65 -20.81
C ALA A 152 12.24 -10.80 -21.67
N ALA A 153 11.15 -11.47 -21.27
CA ALA A 153 10.55 -12.50 -22.11
C ALA A 153 9.90 -11.84 -23.34
N ALA A 154 10.48 -12.09 -24.52
CA ALA A 154 10.05 -11.53 -25.79
C ALA A 154 8.54 -11.71 -25.96
N ALA A 155 7.82 -10.61 -26.20
CA ALA A 155 6.45 -10.67 -26.67
C ALA A 155 6.41 -11.65 -27.85
N PRO A 156 5.46 -12.61 -27.90
CA PRO A 156 5.29 -13.44 -29.08
C PRO A 156 5.14 -12.49 -30.27
N ALA A 157 5.97 -12.69 -31.30
CA ALA A 157 6.00 -11.82 -32.47
C ALA A 157 4.58 -11.73 -33.05
N TYR A 158 3.94 -10.58 -32.87
CA TYR A 158 2.66 -10.31 -33.53
C TYR A 158 2.91 -10.33 -35.04
N PRO A 159 2.10 -11.05 -35.85
CA PRO A 159 2.17 -10.93 -37.29
C PRO A 159 1.95 -9.46 -37.65
N SER A 160 2.88 -8.89 -38.41
CA SER A 160 2.89 -7.48 -38.80
C SER A 160 1.56 -7.12 -39.44
N ALA A 161 0.85 -6.13 -38.88
CA ALA A 161 -0.39 -5.66 -39.47
C ALA A 161 -0.14 -5.10 -40.88
N PRO A 162 -1.00 -5.39 -41.87
CA PRO A 162 -0.87 -4.82 -43.20
C PRO A 162 -0.97 -3.29 -43.13
N ALA A 163 -0.11 -2.60 -43.90
CA ALA A 163 -0.03 -1.14 -43.91
C ALA A 163 -1.39 -0.52 -44.30
N TYR A 164 -1.87 0.41 -43.47
CA TYR A 164 -3.04 1.22 -43.81
C TYR A 164 -2.69 2.21 -44.94
N PRO A 165 -3.55 2.34 -45.97
CA PRO A 165 -3.37 3.36 -46.99
C PRO A 165 -3.59 4.76 -46.41
N SER A 166 -2.71 5.69 -46.78
CA SER A 166 -2.78 7.09 -46.36
C SER A 166 -4.09 7.76 -46.76
N PRO A 167 -4.71 8.58 -45.88
CA PRO A 167 -5.94 9.29 -46.21
C PRO A 167 -5.69 10.42 -47.23
N PRO A 168 -6.67 10.75 -48.10
CA PRO A 168 -6.60 11.92 -48.96
C PRO A 168 -6.62 13.22 -48.15
N GLY A 169 -5.85 14.23 -48.57
CA GLY A 169 -5.73 15.52 -47.89
C GLY A 169 -7.03 16.32 -47.85
N TYR A 170 -7.30 16.96 -46.71
CA TYR A 170 -8.43 17.89 -46.54
C TYR A 170 -8.10 19.27 -47.12
N PRO A 171 -9.06 19.97 -47.77
CA PRO A 171 -8.88 21.34 -48.22
C PRO A 171 -8.93 22.32 -47.04
N ALA A 172 -8.18 23.42 -47.17
CA ALA A 172 -8.05 24.47 -46.16
C ALA A 172 -9.38 25.19 -45.89
N ALA A 173 -9.71 25.36 -44.61
CA ALA A 173 -10.87 26.12 -44.16
C ALA A 173 -10.51 27.62 -44.04
N SER A 174 -11.28 28.46 -44.75
CA SER A 174 -11.22 29.91 -44.70
C SER A 174 -12.25 30.45 -43.71
N GLY A 175 -11.83 31.30 -42.76
CA GLY A 175 -12.71 32.28 -42.09
C GLY A 175 -13.19 31.92 -40.67
N TYR A 176 -12.52 32.47 -39.66
CA TYR A 176 -13.10 32.68 -38.33
C TYR A 176 -13.45 34.18 -38.16
N PRO A 177 -14.68 34.54 -37.74
CA PRO A 177 -14.97 35.92 -37.34
C PRO A 177 -14.39 36.22 -35.95
N ALA A 178 -13.94 37.45 -35.78
CA ALA A 178 -13.30 37.96 -34.57
C ALA A 178 -14.27 37.95 -33.36
N ALA A 179 -13.75 37.50 -32.21
CA ALA A 179 -14.48 37.44 -30.95
C ALA A 179 -14.66 38.85 -30.33
N SER A 180 -15.90 39.14 -29.92
CA SER A 180 -16.29 40.37 -29.22
C SER A 180 -15.85 40.37 -27.75
N ALA A 181 -15.51 41.58 -27.28
CA ALA A 181 -15.06 42.01 -25.95
C ALA A 181 -15.50 41.20 -24.71
N TYR A 182 -14.54 40.96 -23.81
CA TYR A 182 -14.77 40.52 -22.42
C TYR A 182 -15.25 41.70 -21.55
N PRO A 183 -16.27 41.52 -20.68
CA PRO A 183 -16.62 42.52 -19.68
C PRO A 183 -15.68 42.48 -18.46
N ALA A 184 -15.55 43.65 -17.83
CA ALA A 184 -14.56 44.01 -16.82
C ALA A 184 -14.60 43.18 -15.53
N ALA A 185 -13.42 43.05 -14.91
CA ALA A 185 -13.14 42.31 -13.69
C ALA A 185 -13.94 42.82 -12.47
N MET A 186 -14.46 41.87 -11.67
CA MET A 186 -15.05 42.14 -10.36
C MET A 186 -13.97 42.45 -9.31
N PRO A 187 -14.26 43.30 -8.31
CA PRO A 187 -13.32 43.66 -7.25
C PRO A 187 -13.03 42.49 -6.29
N PRO A 188 -11.84 42.48 -5.64
CA PRO A 188 -11.41 41.40 -4.76
C PRO A 188 -12.27 41.35 -3.49
N THR A 189 -12.76 40.14 -3.18
CA THR A 189 -13.46 39.83 -1.92
C THR A 189 -12.46 39.79 -0.76
N VAL A 190 -12.81 40.45 0.33
CA VAL A 190 -12.05 40.45 1.59
C VAL A 190 -12.07 39.02 2.17
N PRO A 191 -10.92 38.41 2.53
CA PRO A 191 -10.88 37.07 3.11
C PRO A 191 -11.64 37.05 4.45
N GLN A 192 -12.62 36.17 4.57
CA GLN A 192 -13.24 35.90 5.87
C GLN A 192 -12.27 35.12 6.77
N PRO A 193 -12.26 35.38 8.09
CA PRO A 193 -11.46 34.61 9.03
C PRO A 193 -11.89 33.14 9.03
N VAL A 194 -10.93 32.25 8.76
CA VAL A 194 -11.15 30.81 8.76
C VAL A 194 -11.42 30.35 10.21
N PRO A 195 -12.51 29.62 10.49
CA PRO A 195 -12.75 29.06 11.81
C PRO A 195 -11.59 28.13 12.19
N SER A 196 -11.06 28.30 13.39
CA SER A 196 -10.07 27.40 13.98
C SER A 196 -10.71 26.02 14.16
N ALA A 197 -10.43 25.12 13.23
CA ALA A 197 -10.87 23.72 13.31
C ALA A 197 -10.31 23.07 14.59
N PRO A 198 -11.10 22.22 15.28
CA PRO A 198 -10.59 21.41 16.38
C PRO A 198 -9.40 20.55 15.88
N PRO A 199 -8.41 20.26 16.74
CA PRO A 199 -7.26 19.47 16.34
C PRO A 199 -7.75 18.11 15.81
N ARG A 200 -7.43 17.81 14.54
CA ARG A 200 -7.72 16.50 13.96
C ARG A 200 -7.02 15.42 14.79
N ASN A 201 -7.71 14.31 15.07
CA ASN A 201 -7.08 13.11 15.60
C ASN A 201 -5.97 12.70 14.63
N LEU A 202 -4.72 12.66 15.09
CA LEU A 202 -3.66 12.06 14.28
C LEU A 202 -3.91 10.55 14.25
N ALA A 203 -3.99 9.99 13.06
CA ALA A 203 -3.67 8.59 12.85
C ALA A 203 -2.14 8.45 12.90
N LEU A 204 -1.56 8.54 14.10
CA LEU A 204 -0.18 8.11 14.28
C LEU A 204 -0.13 6.57 14.15
N PRO A 205 1.00 5.99 13.76
CA PRO A 205 1.18 4.54 13.80
C PRO A 205 0.76 3.98 15.17
N ASP A 206 0.16 2.78 15.19
CA ASP A 206 -0.33 2.13 16.41
C ASP A 206 0.68 2.26 17.58
N GLY A 207 0.21 2.80 18.71
CA GLY A 207 1.02 2.99 19.92
C GLY A 207 1.80 4.30 20.01
N ALA A 208 1.70 5.22 19.05
CA ALA A 208 2.37 6.51 19.20
C ALA A 208 1.67 7.42 20.21
N VAL A 209 2.43 7.91 21.18
CA VAL A 209 2.00 8.90 22.17
C VAL A 209 2.88 10.14 22.00
N LEU A 210 2.27 11.27 21.69
CA LEU A 210 3.01 12.54 21.65
C LEU A 210 3.02 13.17 23.05
N ASP A 211 4.21 13.35 23.61
CA ASP A 211 4.38 14.22 24.77
C ASP A 211 4.56 15.68 24.31
N ARG A 212 3.51 16.47 24.49
CA ARG A 212 3.49 17.89 24.14
C ARG A 212 4.41 18.75 25.01
N GLN A 213 4.73 18.32 26.23
CA GLN A 213 5.56 19.10 27.15
C GLN A 213 7.04 18.96 26.81
N THR A 214 7.51 17.74 26.58
CA THR A 214 8.91 17.47 26.27
C THR A 214 9.23 17.70 24.78
N LYS A 215 8.21 17.73 23.91
CA LYS A 215 8.36 17.74 22.43
C LYS A 215 9.07 16.49 21.91
N TRP A 216 8.88 15.39 22.63
CA TRP A 216 9.32 14.07 22.24
C TRP A 216 8.13 13.36 21.60
N LEU A 217 8.39 12.75 20.45
CA LEU A 217 7.45 11.80 19.88
C LEU A 217 7.81 10.42 20.42
N ARG A 218 6.95 9.86 21.26
CA ARG A 218 7.12 8.52 21.79
C ARG A 218 6.31 7.55 20.95
N LEU A 219 6.93 6.45 20.54
CA LEU A 219 6.30 5.42 19.73
C LEU A 219 6.42 4.09 20.44
N GLU A 220 5.28 3.52 20.79
CA GLU A 220 5.26 2.29 21.57
C GLU A 220 5.23 1.07 20.64
N MET A 221 6.31 0.31 20.66
CA MET A 221 6.40 -0.99 20.03
C MET A 221 6.04 -2.07 21.05
N ARG A 222 4.79 -2.50 21.02
CA ARG A 222 4.28 -3.59 21.87
C ARG A 222 4.83 -4.95 21.41
N ASN A 223 5.60 -5.61 22.27
CA ASN A 223 6.16 -6.94 22.00
C ASN A 223 5.17 -8.07 22.36
N ASP A 224 4.30 -7.80 23.34
CA ASP A 224 3.34 -8.73 23.96
C ASP A 224 2.25 -9.25 23.01
N GLY A 225 1.92 -8.52 21.95
CA GLY A 225 0.84 -8.89 21.02
C GLY A 225 1.28 -9.67 19.77
N LEU A 226 2.58 -9.80 19.51
CA LEU A 226 3.07 -10.16 18.17
C LEU A 226 4.05 -11.32 18.15
N VAL A 227 4.69 -11.59 19.27
CA VAL A 227 5.59 -12.72 19.43
C VAL A 227 4.84 -13.76 20.28
N PRO A 228 4.55 -14.95 19.73
CA PRO A 228 3.94 -16.02 20.52
C PRO A 228 4.75 -16.31 21.79
N PRO A 229 4.09 -16.57 22.94
CA PRO A 229 4.79 -16.99 24.15
C PRO A 229 5.70 -18.19 23.85
N GLY A 230 6.98 -18.09 24.24
CA GLY A 230 7.99 -19.13 24.00
C GLY A 230 8.71 -19.04 22.64
N SER A 231 8.54 -17.96 21.89
CA SER A 231 9.41 -17.70 20.73
C SER A 231 10.86 -17.49 21.15
N ASP A 232 11.79 -17.85 20.27
CA ASP A 232 13.22 -17.65 20.53
C ASP A 232 13.61 -16.16 20.52
N GLU A 233 14.74 -15.85 21.15
CA GLU A 233 15.26 -14.48 21.23
C GLU A 233 15.56 -13.90 19.84
N THR A 234 15.96 -14.75 18.89
CA THR A 234 16.25 -14.33 17.51
C THR A 234 15.03 -13.83 16.77
N ALA A 235 13.86 -14.46 16.95
CA ALA A 235 12.60 -14.05 16.35
C ALA A 235 12.12 -12.70 16.91
N ILE A 236 12.36 -12.45 18.19
CA ILE A 236 12.08 -11.16 18.84
C ILE A 236 12.96 -10.06 18.21
N VAL A 237 14.25 -10.32 18.08
CA VAL A 237 15.20 -9.37 17.48
C VAL A 237 14.91 -9.13 16.00
N ASP A 238 14.58 -10.17 15.23
CA ASP A 238 14.20 -10.05 13.82
C ASP A 238 12.90 -9.27 13.64
N LEU A 239 11.92 -9.43 14.52
CA LEU A 239 10.71 -8.61 14.52
C LEU A 239 11.04 -7.16 14.85
N PHE A 240 11.88 -6.92 15.86
CA PHE A 240 12.35 -5.59 16.24
C PHE A 240 13.04 -4.89 15.05
N HIS A 241 14.02 -5.53 14.42
CA HIS A 241 14.73 -4.98 13.26
C HIS A 241 13.79 -4.65 12.10
N ARG A 242 12.87 -5.57 11.74
CA ARG A 242 11.90 -5.32 10.66
C ARG A 242 11.01 -4.11 10.94
N ARG A 243 10.55 -3.98 12.18
CA ARG A 243 9.71 -2.83 12.60
C ARG A 243 10.51 -1.53 12.64
N MET A 244 11.72 -1.56 13.20
CA MET A 244 12.62 -0.40 13.20
C MET A 244 12.95 0.06 11.79
N GLN A 245 13.23 -0.86 10.87
CA GLN A 245 13.53 -0.52 9.47
C GLN A 245 12.32 0.12 8.78
N SER A 246 11.13 -0.44 8.97
CA SER A 246 9.88 0.16 8.47
C SER A 246 9.70 1.56 9.05
N PHE A 247 9.93 1.72 10.36
CA PHE A 247 9.77 2.98 11.05
C PHE A 247 10.75 4.06 10.58
N VAL A 248 12.04 3.74 10.48
CA VAL A 248 13.07 4.63 9.94
C VAL A 248 12.74 5.06 8.51
N THR A 249 12.20 4.14 7.70
CA THR A 249 11.73 4.46 6.34
C THR A 249 10.60 5.51 6.35
N HIS A 250 9.66 5.42 7.31
CA HIS A 250 8.59 6.41 7.47
C HIS A 250 9.10 7.78 7.96
N ILE A 251 10.12 7.79 8.84
CA ILE A 251 10.78 9.04 9.24
C ILE A 251 11.44 9.70 8.03
N ARG A 252 12.32 8.95 7.34
CA ARG A 252 13.14 9.48 6.25
C ARG A 252 12.32 9.89 5.02
N SER A 253 11.18 9.25 4.78
CA SER A 253 10.23 9.68 3.73
C SER A 253 9.49 10.99 4.07
N GLY A 254 9.61 11.48 5.31
CA GLY A 254 8.94 12.70 5.78
C GLY A 254 7.45 12.50 6.06
N TYR A 255 6.96 11.26 6.09
CA TYR A 255 5.57 10.93 6.41
C TYR A 255 5.22 11.42 7.83
N ILE A 256 6.02 11.03 8.82
CA ILE A 256 5.83 11.44 10.22
C ILE A 256 5.90 12.97 10.36
N ALA A 257 6.84 13.62 9.69
CA ALA A 257 6.96 15.07 9.72
C ALA A 257 5.76 15.79 9.08
N ARG A 258 5.05 15.14 8.14
CA ARG A 258 3.82 15.66 7.55
C ARG A 258 2.65 15.55 8.52
N ASP A 259 2.48 14.39 9.14
CA ASP A 259 1.38 14.13 10.09
C ASP A 259 1.52 15.00 11.34
N LEU A 260 2.74 15.13 11.87
CA LEU A 260 3.04 16.05 12.96
C LEU A 260 2.72 17.50 12.58
N ARG A 261 3.02 17.93 11.33
CA ARG A 261 2.65 19.27 10.88
C ARG A 261 1.14 19.47 10.79
N GLN A 262 0.41 18.47 10.31
CA GLN A 262 -1.06 18.49 10.29
C GLN A 262 -1.66 18.58 11.70
N ALA A 263 -0.97 18.02 12.69
CA ALA A 263 -1.29 18.15 14.11
C ALA A 263 -0.95 19.51 14.74
N GLY A 264 -0.34 20.43 13.98
CA GLY A 264 0.17 21.69 14.50
C GLY A 264 1.55 21.61 15.18
N ILE A 265 2.22 20.45 15.13
CA ILE A 265 3.55 20.24 15.73
C ILE A 265 4.60 20.53 14.67
N ARG A 266 5.16 21.74 14.71
CA ARG A 266 6.13 22.20 13.71
C ARG A 266 7.58 21.84 14.05
N LYS A 267 7.86 21.49 15.31
CA LYS A 267 9.21 21.23 15.83
C LYS A 267 9.14 20.16 16.92
N PHE A 268 9.79 19.02 16.67
CA PHE A 268 10.12 18.02 17.70
C PHE A 268 11.64 18.02 17.89
N GLN A 269 12.11 17.62 19.07
CA GLN A 269 13.55 17.59 19.38
C GLN A 269 14.19 16.25 19.04
N ALA A 270 13.51 15.17 19.38
CA ALA A 270 13.94 13.79 19.19
C ALA A 270 12.72 12.88 19.04
N ILE A 271 12.95 11.68 18.52
CA ILE A 271 11.96 10.60 18.45
C ILE A 271 12.45 9.48 19.36
N GLU A 272 11.59 9.02 20.26
CA GLU A 272 11.86 7.86 21.11
C GLU A 272 10.96 6.71 20.69
N VAL A 273 11.57 5.55 20.42
CA VAL A 273 10.89 4.30 20.14
C VAL A 273 11.00 3.43 21.38
N VAL A 274 9.88 3.22 22.07
CA VAL A 274 9.84 2.47 23.32
C VAL A 274 9.33 1.06 23.02
N VAL A 275 10.19 0.07 23.19
CA VAL A 275 9.81 -1.34 23.14
C VAL A 275 9.18 -1.71 24.49
N LEU A 276 7.90 -2.08 24.46
CA LEU A 276 7.15 -2.49 25.65
C LEU A 276 7.12 -4.01 25.77
N GLY A 277 7.45 -4.54 26.95
CA GLY A 277 7.31 -5.96 27.25
C GLY A 277 6.97 -6.21 28.73
N SER A 278 6.32 -7.35 28.99
CA SER A 278 5.98 -7.82 30.35
C SER A 278 7.19 -8.34 31.13
N ASP A 279 8.14 -8.93 30.39
CA ASP A 279 9.27 -9.67 30.93
C ASP A 279 10.55 -8.81 30.95
N GLU A 280 11.61 -9.36 31.54
CA GLU A 280 12.94 -8.75 31.39
C GLU A 280 13.38 -8.85 29.92
N PRO A 281 13.98 -7.79 29.35
CA PRO A 281 14.39 -7.81 27.96
C PRO A 281 15.50 -8.85 27.76
N ALA A 282 15.37 -9.64 26.69
CA ALA A 282 16.43 -10.56 26.28
C ALA A 282 17.74 -9.77 26.03
N PRO A 283 18.91 -10.31 26.39
CA PRO A 283 20.20 -9.63 26.17
C PRO A 283 20.41 -9.21 24.72
N LEU A 284 20.05 -10.07 23.76
CA LEU A 284 20.15 -9.75 22.32
C LEU A 284 19.26 -8.57 21.90
N LEU A 285 18.11 -8.38 22.55
CA LEU A 285 17.26 -7.23 22.28
C LEU A 285 17.88 -5.94 22.80
N LEU A 286 18.53 -5.96 23.96
CA LEU A 286 19.26 -4.81 24.48
C LEU A 286 20.44 -4.44 23.57
N GLU A 287 21.20 -5.42 23.09
CA GLU A 287 22.27 -5.20 22.12
C GLU A 287 21.73 -4.59 20.81
N ALA A 288 20.59 -5.06 20.32
CA ALA A 288 19.93 -4.50 19.14
C ALA A 288 19.47 -3.05 19.36
N ILE A 289 18.93 -2.73 20.55
CA ILE A 289 18.55 -1.37 20.94
C ILE A 289 19.78 -0.45 20.98
N ASP A 290 20.88 -0.90 21.59
CA ASP A 290 22.12 -0.14 21.65
C ASP A 290 22.72 0.10 20.27
N HIS A 291 22.67 -0.90 19.38
CA HIS A 291 23.09 -0.76 18.00
C HIS A 291 22.27 0.32 17.26
N VAL A 292 20.93 0.26 17.35
CA VAL A 292 20.02 1.27 16.77
C VAL A 292 20.30 2.66 17.32
N ASN A 293 20.52 2.79 18.63
CA ASN A 293 20.85 4.06 19.28
C ASN A 293 22.14 4.67 18.75
N ASN A 294 23.16 3.85 18.53
CA ASN A 294 24.44 4.30 17.98
C ASN A 294 24.31 4.72 16.50
N GLU A 295 23.56 3.96 15.69
CA GLU A 295 23.38 4.26 14.27
C GLU A 295 22.52 5.49 14.01
N LEU A 296 21.48 5.72 14.82
CA LEU A 296 20.49 6.76 14.58
C LEU A 296 20.65 8.01 15.48
N LEU A 297 21.73 8.08 16.25
CA LEU A 297 22.02 9.20 17.15
C LEU A 297 22.00 10.55 16.41
N ASP A 298 22.61 10.61 15.22
CA ASP A 298 22.70 11.81 14.41
C ASP A 298 21.33 12.26 13.87
N GLU A 299 20.40 11.32 13.69
CA GLU A 299 19.01 11.58 13.30
C GLU A 299 18.11 11.94 14.49
N LYS A 300 18.66 11.95 15.71
CA LYS A 300 17.93 12.20 16.98
C LYS A 300 16.79 11.20 17.20
N ILE A 301 17.02 9.96 16.76
CA ILE A 301 16.12 8.85 17.04
C ILE A 301 16.80 7.99 18.09
N MET A 302 16.06 7.61 19.12
CA MET A 302 16.52 6.69 20.15
C MET A 302 15.51 5.58 20.35
N ALA A 303 15.98 4.41 20.73
CA ALA A 303 15.19 3.27 21.14
C ALA A 303 15.45 3.00 22.63
N SER A 304 14.41 2.63 23.37
CA SER A 304 14.49 2.23 24.77
C SER A 304 13.60 1.02 25.01
N TYR A 305 13.91 0.23 26.04
CA TYR A 305 13.02 -0.83 26.51
C TYR A 305 12.34 -0.38 27.80
N GLN A 306 11.03 -0.53 27.88
CA GLN A 306 10.28 -0.28 29.11
C GLN A 306 9.48 -1.51 29.49
N ARG A 307 9.75 -2.01 30.69
CA ARG A 307 8.97 -3.09 31.28
C ARG A 307 7.61 -2.57 31.71
N LEU A 308 6.55 -3.25 31.29
CA LEU A 308 5.20 -3.00 31.75
C LEU A 308 5.05 -3.57 33.17
N THR A 309 4.97 -2.69 34.17
CA THR A 309 4.54 -3.08 35.52
C THR A 309 3.04 -3.33 35.49
N ALA A 310 2.64 -4.56 35.81
CA ALA A 310 1.24 -4.96 35.98
C ALA A 310 0.54 -4.17 37.09
#